data_AF-A0A8C1P1P5-F1
#
_entry.id   AF-A0A8C1P1P5-F1
#
_cell.length_a   1.000
_cell.length_b   1.000
_cell.length_c   1.000
_cell.angle_alpha   90.00
_cell.angle_beta   90.00
_cell.angle_gamma   90.00
#
_symmetry.space_group_name_H-M   'P 1'
#
loop_
_entity.id
_entity.type
_entity.pdbx_description
1 polymer ?
#
loop_
_entity_poly.entity_id
_entity_poly.type
_entity_poly.pdbx_seq_one_letter_code
_entity_poly.pdbx_strand_id
1 'polypeptide(L)'
;MPDTCVDQLSCGTHAPLWLNGAHPRIEDGVVTRSVCGHWWNNCCGFQSNPIKVKACPGGYYVYEFVRPTVCYLAYCADVRNISINNHTVTPEPTLAAPAIFYLFGSAAGDTNNTAVEDGSSSVIQLLSPFLFFGRTYQQIYVNNNGHLTFNQASNEYVPYSFPANRSQDIIAGLWTDLDNRLRGVVSYHQYTSGNVLTRATRDINTHFPNLYFTASWVFVATWNKVAYYALTSTETSFQVILISGRNFSFILMNYGDIAVTGHPVQAGYDTINSTHYFVIPGSNNGSSISNLRNSSNVNVPGRWAFRVDGGSNSNKGNLTTHYHQFVHHHNVLYPEMILLRWPRELNAQKNKTN
;
A
#
# COMPACT_ATOMS: atom_id res chain seq x y z
N MET A 1 16.53 -15.18 4.37
CA MET A 1 17.52 -14.73 5.36
C MET A 1 18.87 -15.27 4.92
N PRO A 2 19.99 -14.54 5.05
CA PRO A 2 21.31 -15.10 4.75
C PRO A 2 21.61 -16.28 5.69
N ASP A 3 22.18 -17.36 5.15
CA ASP A 3 22.80 -18.46 5.91
C ASP A 3 24.32 -18.29 6.04
N THR A 4 24.83 -17.13 5.66
CA THR A 4 26.22 -16.68 5.85
C THR A 4 26.25 -15.41 6.68
N CYS A 5 27.40 -15.15 7.32
CA CYS A 5 27.61 -13.95 8.11
C CYS A 5 27.35 -12.68 7.31
N VAL A 6 26.72 -11.70 7.96
CA VAL A 6 26.45 -10.37 7.41
C VAL A 6 27.26 -9.34 8.18
N ASP A 7 27.87 -8.38 7.47
CA ASP A 7 28.67 -7.31 8.07
C ASP A 7 27.86 -6.44 9.03
N GLN A 8 28.50 -5.93 10.09
CA GLN A 8 27.89 -4.97 11.02
C GLN A 8 27.31 -3.75 10.29
N LEU A 9 26.33 -3.09 10.92
CA LEU A 9 25.63 -1.92 10.36
C LEU A 9 24.84 -2.19 9.06
N SER A 10 24.57 -3.45 8.74
CA SER A 10 23.76 -3.86 7.58
C SER A 10 22.31 -4.15 7.96
N CYS A 11 21.44 -4.34 6.95
CA CYS A 11 20.03 -4.73 7.14
C CYS A 11 19.21 -3.77 8.02
N GLY A 12 19.59 -2.48 8.02
CA GLY A 12 18.88 -1.44 8.79
C GLY A 12 19.06 -1.54 10.30
N THR A 13 20.10 -2.22 10.79
CA THR A 13 20.39 -2.39 12.23
C THR A 13 21.87 -2.35 12.53
N HIS A 14 22.25 -2.25 13.82
CA HIS A 14 23.65 -2.26 14.22
C HIS A 14 24.24 -3.68 14.23
N ALA A 15 23.45 -4.66 14.72
CA ALA A 15 23.81 -6.05 14.85
C ALA A 15 22.90 -6.94 13.98
N PRO A 16 23.25 -7.19 12.72
CA PRO A 16 22.41 -8.00 11.83
C PRO A 16 22.36 -9.46 12.27
N LEU A 17 21.15 -10.02 12.28
CA LEU A 17 20.89 -11.42 12.56
C LEU A 17 20.85 -12.24 11.27
N TRP A 18 21.57 -13.37 11.25
CA TRP A 18 21.68 -14.31 10.13
C TRP A 18 21.58 -15.76 10.62
N LEU A 19 21.26 -16.66 9.70
CA LEU A 19 20.88 -18.03 10.03
C LEU A 19 22.16 -18.87 10.20
N ASN A 20 22.39 -19.39 11.40
CA ASN A 20 23.59 -20.17 11.69
C ASN A 20 23.39 -21.62 11.26
N GLY A 21 23.59 -21.86 9.96
CA GLY A 21 23.47 -23.15 9.30
C GLY A 21 22.70 -23.08 7.99
N ALA A 22 22.69 -24.17 7.23
CA ALA A 22 22.00 -24.21 5.93
C ALA A 22 20.47 -24.18 6.08
N HIS A 23 19.80 -23.58 5.11
CA HIS A 23 18.34 -23.66 4.97
C HIS A 23 17.84 -25.11 4.79
N PRO A 24 16.63 -25.46 5.27
CA PRO A 24 16.09 -26.82 5.16
C PRO A 24 15.76 -27.25 3.72
N ARG A 25 15.66 -28.56 3.51
CA ARG A 25 15.09 -29.15 2.30
C ARG A 25 13.56 -29.25 2.39
N ILE A 26 12.88 -29.62 1.29
CA ILE A 26 11.41 -29.73 1.31
C ILE A 26 11.04 -30.94 2.16
N GLU A 27 11.82 -32.03 2.05
CA GLU A 27 11.66 -33.23 2.87
C GLU A 27 11.88 -33.01 4.38
N ASP A 28 12.61 -31.95 4.77
CA ASP A 28 12.92 -31.68 6.19
C ASP A 28 11.72 -31.10 6.97
N GLY A 29 10.67 -30.65 6.28
CA GLY A 29 9.52 -30.03 6.93
C GLY A 29 9.87 -28.74 7.69
N VAL A 30 9.26 -28.55 8.86
CA VAL A 30 9.55 -27.41 9.74
C VAL A 30 10.72 -27.77 10.65
N VAL A 31 11.83 -27.06 10.51
CA VAL A 31 13.02 -27.24 11.35
C VAL A 31 13.27 -26.01 12.21
N THR A 32 13.90 -26.22 13.37
CA THR A 32 14.40 -25.12 14.21
C THR A 32 15.86 -24.84 13.86
N ARG A 33 16.19 -23.55 13.66
CA ARG A 33 17.54 -23.09 13.30
C ARG A 33 18.04 -22.04 14.27
N SER A 34 19.31 -22.16 14.65
CA SER A 34 20.01 -21.17 15.45
C SER A 34 20.23 -19.89 14.66
N VAL A 35 20.25 -18.75 15.35
CA VAL A 35 20.44 -17.43 14.75
C VAL A 35 21.59 -16.73 15.46
N CYS A 36 22.53 -16.22 14.68
CA CYS A 36 23.68 -15.45 15.14
C CYS A 36 23.49 -13.96 14.81
N GLY A 37 23.96 -13.09 15.69
CA GLY A 37 24.12 -11.66 15.44
C GLY A 37 25.59 -11.28 15.35
N HIS A 38 25.94 -10.48 14.33
CA HIS A 38 27.28 -9.94 14.21
C HIS A 38 27.46 -8.78 15.20
N TRP A 39 28.36 -8.93 16.17
CA TRP A 39 28.67 -7.94 17.20
C TRP A 39 30.16 -7.94 17.57
N TRP A 40 30.72 -6.76 17.87
CA TRP A 40 32.14 -6.60 18.26
C TRP A 40 33.14 -7.31 17.33
N ASN A 41 32.95 -7.19 16.01
CA ASN A 41 33.76 -7.85 14.99
C ASN A 41 33.77 -9.39 15.07
N ASN A 42 32.78 -9.97 15.75
CA ASN A 42 32.52 -11.40 15.76
C ASN A 42 31.17 -11.67 15.07
N CYS A 43 31.21 -12.45 13.98
CA CYS A 43 30.04 -12.86 13.20
C CYS A 43 28.93 -13.53 14.00
N CYS A 44 29.27 -14.19 15.12
CA CYS A 44 28.31 -14.71 16.09
C CYS A 44 28.63 -14.18 17.50
N GLY A 45 28.93 -12.88 17.60
CA GLY A 45 29.17 -12.20 18.86
C GLY A 45 27.91 -12.11 19.75
N PHE A 46 26.72 -12.34 19.16
CA PHE A 46 25.46 -12.42 19.88
C PHE A 46 24.68 -13.67 19.48
N GLN A 47 24.28 -14.49 20.45
CA GLN A 47 23.39 -15.64 20.21
C GLN A 47 21.94 -15.20 20.36
N SER A 48 21.17 -15.24 19.28
CA SER A 48 19.74 -14.92 19.31
C SER A 48 18.89 -16.17 19.60
N ASN A 49 17.62 -15.95 19.92
CA ASN A 49 16.63 -17.02 20.01
C ASN A 49 16.57 -17.79 18.68
N PRO A 50 16.51 -19.13 18.72
CA PRO A 50 16.32 -19.91 17.51
C PRO A 50 14.95 -19.64 16.89
N ILE A 51 14.85 -19.83 15.58
CA ILE A 51 13.63 -19.60 14.80
C ILE A 51 13.22 -20.89 14.11
N LYS A 52 11.94 -21.01 13.71
CA LYS A 52 11.55 -22.11 12.83
C LYS A 52 11.62 -21.66 11.38
N VAL A 53 12.01 -22.57 10.50
CA VAL A 53 12.05 -22.36 9.06
C VAL A 53 11.62 -23.65 8.35
N LYS A 54 10.88 -23.51 7.25
CA LYS A 54 10.58 -24.62 6.34
C LYS A 54 10.85 -24.21 4.90
N ALA A 55 11.17 -25.20 4.06
CA ALA A 55 11.18 -25.00 2.62
C ALA A 55 9.83 -25.41 2.01
N CYS A 56 9.41 -24.67 1.00
CA CYS A 56 8.13 -24.85 0.32
C CYS A 56 8.33 -25.19 -1.16
N PRO A 57 7.42 -25.97 -1.76
CA PRO A 57 7.31 -26.09 -3.21
C PRO A 57 7.19 -24.71 -3.87
N GLY A 58 7.88 -24.48 -4.99
CA GLY A 58 8.03 -23.15 -5.60
C GLY A 58 9.31 -22.42 -5.18
N GLY A 59 10.24 -23.16 -4.58
CA GLY A 59 11.59 -22.71 -4.28
C GLY A 59 11.71 -21.88 -3.02
N TYR A 60 10.63 -21.58 -2.27
CA TYR A 60 10.68 -20.58 -1.21
C TYR A 60 10.89 -21.08 0.22
N TYR A 61 11.44 -20.26 1.12
CA TYR A 61 11.50 -20.53 2.56
C TYR A 61 10.50 -19.68 3.36
N VAL A 62 9.83 -20.27 4.35
CA VAL A 62 8.95 -19.59 5.30
C VAL A 62 9.58 -19.65 6.69
N TYR A 63 9.59 -18.52 7.40
CA TYR A 63 10.22 -18.38 8.72
C TYR A 63 9.18 -18.01 9.78
N GLU A 64 9.34 -18.53 10.99
CA GLU A 64 8.64 -18.09 12.19
C GLU A 64 9.69 -17.46 13.09
N PHE A 65 9.82 -16.13 12.98
CA PHE A 65 10.81 -15.38 13.75
C PHE A 65 10.38 -15.22 15.20
N VAL A 66 11.38 -15.23 16.08
CA VAL A 66 11.22 -14.87 17.48
C VAL A 66 11.73 -13.44 17.66
N ARG A 67 11.02 -12.63 18.45
CA ARG A 67 11.44 -11.26 18.74
C ARG A 67 12.88 -11.25 19.30
N PRO A 68 13.80 -10.44 18.73
CA PRO A 68 15.14 -10.27 19.28
C PRO A 68 15.08 -9.68 20.69
N THR A 69 16.03 -10.07 21.54
CA THR A 69 16.02 -9.72 22.98
C THR A 69 16.49 -8.29 23.27
N VAL A 70 17.17 -7.63 22.33
CA VAL A 70 17.68 -6.26 22.48
C VAL A 70 17.41 -5.40 21.24
N CYS A 71 17.40 -4.08 21.41
CA CYS A 71 16.97 -3.10 20.40
C CYS A 71 17.95 -2.91 19.22
N TYR A 72 19.18 -3.38 19.31
CA TYR A 72 20.21 -3.26 18.27
C TYR A 72 20.21 -4.43 17.26
N LEU A 73 19.28 -5.39 17.39
CA LEU A 73 19.21 -6.59 16.56
C LEU A 73 18.05 -6.52 15.57
N ALA A 74 18.29 -6.94 14.33
CA ALA A 74 17.24 -7.16 13.35
C ALA A 74 17.62 -8.31 12.41
N TYR A 75 16.61 -9.06 11.95
CA TYR A 75 16.80 -10.14 10.97
C TYR A 75 17.15 -9.58 9.60
N CYS A 76 18.22 -10.08 9.00
CA CYS A 76 18.54 -9.78 7.62
C CYS A 76 17.57 -10.50 6.66
N ALA A 77 16.88 -9.71 5.86
CA ALA A 77 16.23 -10.18 4.64
C ALA A 77 17.05 -9.64 3.46
N ASP A 78 17.58 -10.53 2.64
CA ASP A 78 18.33 -10.16 1.44
C ASP A 78 17.37 -9.57 0.39
N VAL A 79 17.80 -8.55 -0.35
CA VAL A 79 17.06 -7.97 -1.48
C VAL A 79 17.91 -8.25 -2.71
N ARG A 80 17.86 -9.49 -3.23
CA ARG A 80 18.51 -9.74 -4.53
C ARG A 80 17.67 -9.10 -5.62
N ASN A 81 18.35 -8.28 -6.42
CA ASN A 81 17.86 -7.72 -7.67
C ASN A 81 17.03 -8.75 -8.43
N ILE A 82 15.72 -8.47 -8.57
CA ILE A 82 14.85 -9.19 -9.49
C ILE A 82 15.54 -9.11 -10.85
N SER A 83 16.06 -10.24 -11.34
CA SER A 83 16.60 -10.33 -12.69
C SER A 83 15.44 -10.19 -13.66
N ILE A 84 15.16 -8.96 -14.07
CA ILE A 84 14.24 -8.66 -15.17
C ILE A 84 14.96 -9.17 -16.43
N ASN A 85 14.48 -10.25 -17.02
CA ASN A 85 14.89 -10.62 -18.37
C ASN A 85 14.45 -9.48 -19.29
N ASN A 86 15.40 -8.62 -19.68
CA ASN A 86 15.18 -7.52 -20.60
C ASN A 86 14.88 -8.09 -21.98
N HIS A 87 13.59 -8.34 -22.27
CA HIS A 87 13.11 -8.21 -23.62
C HIS A 87 13.18 -6.72 -23.97
N THR A 88 14.15 -6.37 -24.81
CA THR A 88 14.28 -5.04 -25.41
C THR A 88 13.05 -4.77 -26.28
N VAL A 89 12.06 -4.13 -25.68
CA VAL A 89 11.08 -3.34 -26.42
C VAL A 89 11.59 -1.91 -26.38
N THR A 90 11.82 -1.37 -27.57
CA THR A 90 12.18 0.03 -27.82
C THR A 90 11.29 0.96 -27.00
N PRO A 91 11.85 1.87 -26.18
CA PRO A 91 11.03 2.78 -25.40
C PRO A 91 10.48 3.86 -26.32
N GLU A 92 9.16 3.88 -26.49
CA GLU A 92 8.44 5.04 -26.98
C GLU A 92 8.41 6.08 -25.83
N PRO A 93 8.73 7.37 -26.07
CA PRO A 93 8.82 8.34 -25.00
C PRO A 93 7.42 8.76 -24.57
N THR A 94 6.91 8.16 -23.50
CA THR A 94 5.79 8.72 -22.75
C THR A 94 6.10 8.69 -21.26
N LEU A 95 5.82 9.83 -20.63
CA LEU A 95 5.99 10.14 -19.21
C LEU A 95 5.19 9.12 -18.36
N ALA A 96 5.77 7.95 -18.09
CA ALA A 96 5.03 6.85 -17.50
C ALA A 96 4.69 7.14 -16.03
N ALA A 97 3.38 7.15 -15.74
CA ALA A 97 2.85 7.08 -14.39
C ALA A 97 3.47 5.92 -13.59
N PRO A 98 3.54 6.01 -12.24
CA PRO A 98 3.97 4.89 -11.41
C PRO A 98 3.19 3.61 -11.77
N ALA A 99 3.87 2.47 -11.91
CA ALA A 99 3.28 1.21 -12.42
C ALA A 99 2.01 0.73 -11.66
N ILE A 100 1.81 1.21 -10.44
CA ILE A 100 0.64 0.94 -9.59
C ILE A 100 -0.63 1.72 -10.01
N PHE A 101 -0.50 2.84 -10.72
CA PHE A 101 -1.64 3.70 -11.05
C PHE A 101 -2.49 3.08 -12.15
N TYR A 102 -3.80 3.28 -12.06
CA TYR A 102 -4.72 3.10 -13.17
C TYR A 102 -4.45 4.18 -14.22
N LEU A 103 -4.69 3.90 -15.49
CA LEU A 103 -4.51 4.90 -16.55
C LEU A 103 -5.32 6.15 -16.22
N PHE A 104 -4.71 7.32 -16.43
CA PHE A 104 -5.30 8.62 -16.12
C PHE A 104 -4.80 9.67 -17.12
N GLY A 105 -5.38 10.86 -17.06
CA GLY A 105 -5.10 11.98 -17.94
C GLY A 105 -5.88 11.94 -19.25
N SER A 106 -5.60 12.89 -20.14
CA SER A 106 -6.37 13.11 -21.37
C SER A 106 -6.42 11.88 -22.29
N ALA A 107 -5.32 11.11 -22.38
CA ALA A 107 -5.25 9.88 -23.16
C ALA A 107 -6.15 8.76 -22.60
N ALA A 108 -6.47 8.80 -21.31
CA ALA A 108 -7.42 7.89 -20.65
C ALA A 108 -8.88 8.38 -20.72
N GLY A 109 -9.11 9.59 -21.24
CA GLY A 109 -10.43 10.22 -21.32
C GLY A 109 -10.84 10.98 -20.06
N ASP A 110 -9.91 11.27 -19.15
CA ASP A 110 -10.23 11.95 -17.90
C ASP A 110 -10.82 13.34 -18.10
N THR A 111 -11.76 13.69 -17.22
CA THR A 111 -12.21 15.06 -17.02
C THR A 111 -11.33 15.72 -15.96
N ASN A 112 -10.83 16.93 -16.23
CA ASN A 112 -10.05 17.69 -15.27
C ASN A 112 -10.97 18.55 -14.40
N ASN A 113 -10.67 18.60 -13.10
CA ASN A 113 -11.19 19.66 -12.25
C ASN A 113 -10.63 21.01 -12.66
N THR A 114 -11.41 22.07 -12.43
CA THR A 114 -10.91 23.43 -12.53
C THR A 114 -9.79 23.67 -11.52
N ALA A 115 -8.74 24.33 -11.97
CA ALA A 115 -7.59 24.69 -11.15
C ALA A 115 -7.91 25.93 -10.29
N VAL A 116 -8.40 25.71 -9.06
CA VAL A 116 -8.75 26.73 -8.06
C VAL A 116 -8.41 26.20 -6.66
N GLU A 117 -8.00 27.11 -5.76
CA GLU A 117 -7.40 26.83 -4.43
C GLU A 117 -8.19 25.79 -3.61
N ASP A 118 -9.41 26.10 -3.18
CA ASP A 118 -10.24 25.18 -2.41
C ASP A 118 -11.39 24.63 -3.23
N GLY A 119 -11.06 24.21 -4.46
CA GLY A 119 -12.02 23.78 -5.45
C GLY A 119 -12.58 22.39 -5.24
N SER A 120 -13.70 22.14 -5.91
CA SER A 120 -14.26 20.81 -6.10
C SER A 120 -14.83 20.71 -7.51
N SER A 121 -14.97 19.49 -8.01
CA SER A 121 -15.77 19.21 -9.20
C SER A 121 -17.21 19.72 -9.01
N SER A 122 -17.90 19.93 -10.13
CA SER A 122 -19.37 19.90 -10.12
C SER A 122 -19.86 18.50 -9.73
N VAL A 123 -21.18 18.33 -9.53
CA VAL A 123 -21.75 17.03 -9.23
C VAL A 123 -21.45 16.04 -10.36
N ILE A 124 -20.82 14.91 -10.02
CA ILE A 124 -20.55 13.83 -10.97
C ILE A 124 -21.61 12.76 -10.76
N GLN A 125 -22.48 12.58 -11.74
CA GLN A 125 -23.46 11.48 -11.73
C GLN A 125 -22.72 10.15 -11.98
N LEU A 126 -22.92 9.18 -11.10
CA LEU A 126 -22.29 7.87 -11.22
C LEU A 126 -23.03 7.04 -12.26
N LEU A 127 -22.28 6.42 -13.18
CA LEU A 127 -22.85 5.49 -14.17
C LEU A 127 -23.36 4.19 -13.56
N SER A 128 -22.93 3.89 -12.32
CA SER A 128 -23.43 2.79 -11.50
C SER A 128 -23.49 3.25 -10.04
N PRO A 129 -24.55 2.91 -9.29
CA PRO A 129 -24.61 3.27 -7.88
C PRO A 129 -23.45 2.64 -7.09
N PHE A 130 -22.86 3.41 -6.17
CA PHE A 130 -21.78 2.95 -5.31
C PHE A 130 -22.30 2.70 -3.89
N LEU A 131 -22.22 1.45 -3.43
CA LEU A 131 -22.57 1.08 -2.06
C LEU A 131 -21.39 1.35 -1.13
N PHE A 132 -21.55 2.27 -0.18
CA PHE A 132 -20.56 2.64 0.83
C PHE A 132 -21.17 2.46 2.23
N PHE A 133 -20.75 1.42 2.93
CA PHE A 133 -21.19 1.03 4.27
C PHE A 133 -22.72 1.04 4.48
N GLY A 134 -23.46 0.38 3.58
CA GLY A 134 -24.92 0.29 3.64
C GLY A 134 -25.67 1.50 3.07
N ARG A 135 -24.96 2.55 2.63
CA ARG A 135 -25.53 3.70 1.92
C ARG A 135 -25.19 3.63 0.44
N THR A 136 -26.19 3.75 -0.42
CA THR A 136 -25.99 3.76 -1.86
C THR A 136 -25.96 5.19 -2.38
N TYR A 137 -24.86 5.54 -3.04
CA TYR A 137 -24.66 6.84 -3.66
C TYR A 137 -24.80 6.76 -5.17
N GLN A 138 -25.42 7.79 -5.77
CA GLN A 138 -25.60 7.93 -7.21
C GLN A 138 -24.80 9.10 -7.78
N GLN A 139 -24.09 9.82 -6.91
CA GLN A 139 -23.30 10.98 -7.28
C GLN A 139 -22.05 11.05 -6.40
N ILE A 140 -21.04 11.78 -6.87
CA ILE A 140 -19.80 12.03 -6.14
C ILE A 140 -19.24 13.39 -6.51
N TYR A 141 -18.36 13.91 -5.66
CA TYR A 141 -17.58 15.11 -5.90
C TYR A 141 -16.10 14.80 -5.65
N VAL A 142 -15.24 15.29 -6.54
CA VAL A 142 -13.77 15.18 -6.42
C VAL A 142 -13.25 16.54 -5.96
N ASN A 143 -12.73 16.62 -4.74
CA ASN A 143 -12.21 17.87 -4.19
C ASN A 143 -10.70 18.04 -4.50
N ASN A 144 -10.27 19.28 -4.76
CA ASN A 144 -8.87 19.57 -5.11
C ASN A 144 -7.89 19.25 -3.97
N ASN A 145 -8.33 19.33 -2.72
CA ASN A 145 -7.60 19.03 -1.48
C ASN A 145 -7.50 17.54 -1.14
N GLY A 146 -7.90 16.62 -2.02
CA GLY A 146 -7.49 15.21 -1.91
C GLY A 146 -8.51 14.24 -1.31
N HIS A 147 -9.78 14.64 -1.23
CA HIS A 147 -10.88 13.82 -0.76
C HIS A 147 -12.07 13.77 -1.72
N LEU A 148 -12.93 12.78 -1.48
CA LEU A 148 -14.21 12.60 -2.15
C LEU A 148 -15.35 12.76 -1.15
N THR A 149 -16.41 13.42 -1.58
CA THR A 149 -17.69 13.51 -0.87
C THR A 149 -18.83 13.08 -1.78
N PHE A 150 -19.97 12.72 -1.20
CA PHE A 150 -21.10 12.20 -1.99
C PHE A 150 -22.31 13.15 -2.04
N ASN A 151 -22.53 13.97 -1.01
CA ASN A 151 -23.77 14.76 -0.94
C ASN A 151 -23.61 16.16 -1.57
N GLN A 152 -22.45 16.79 -1.35
CA GLN A 152 -22.18 18.15 -1.80
C GLN A 152 -20.69 18.35 -2.07
N ALA A 153 -20.38 19.35 -2.90
CA ALA A 153 -19.04 19.87 -3.03
C ALA A 153 -18.52 20.39 -1.68
N SER A 154 -17.21 20.33 -1.49
CA SER A 154 -16.52 20.79 -0.30
C SER A 154 -15.45 21.81 -0.70
N ASN A 155 -15.14 22.73 0.19
CA ASN A 155 -14.02 23.68 0.12
C ASN A 155 -13.07 23.52 1.33
N GLU A 156 -13.15 22.39 2.02
CA GLU A 156 -12.38 22.16 3.23
C GLU A 156 -10.94 21.74 2.87
N TYR A 157 -9.95 22.46 3.37
CA TYR A 157 -8.52 22.19 3.13
C TYR A 157 -7.80 21.64 4.37
N VAL A 158 -8.31 21.95 5.58
CA VAL A 158 -7.76 21.42 6.82
C VAL A 158 -8.48 20.12 7.19
N PRO A 159 -7.77 18.98 7.21
CA PRO A 159 -8.37 17.72 7.62
C PRO A 159 -8.75 17.71 9.10
N TYR A 160 -9.91 17.13 9.41
CA TYR A 160 -10.22 16.65 10.75
C TYR A 160 -9.71 15.22 10.94
N SER A 161 -9.39 14.85 12.18
CA SER A 161 -8.97 13.49 12.52
C SER A 161 -10.14 12.52 12.48
N PHE A 162 -9.94 11.34 11.89
CA PHE A 162 -10.93 10.25 12.00
C PHE A 162 -10.68 9.42 13.28
N PRO A 163 -11.74 8.96 13.97
CA PRO A 163 -13.14 9.20 13.69
C PRO A 163 -13.58 10.63 14.07
N ALA A 164 -14.33 11.28 13.19
CA ALA A 164 -14.75 12.67 13.32
C ALA A 164 -16.19 12.83 13.85
N ASN A 165 -16.98 11.76 13.83
CA ASN A 165 -18.39 11.73 14.23
C ASN A 165 -19.25 12.81 13.55
N ARG A 166 -19.02 13.05 12.25
CA ARG A 166 -19.72 14.08 11.46
C ARG A 166 -20.93 13.53 10.70
N SER A 167 -21.70 14.43 10.10
CA SER A 167 -22.90 14.11 9.31
C SER A 167 -22.62 13.92 7.80
N GLN A 168 -21.39 13.56 7.42
CA GLN A 168 -20.97 13.40 6.03
C GLN A 168 -20.07 12.18 5.86
N ASP A 169 -20.35 11.36 4.84
CA ASP A 169 -19.44 10.31 4.39
C ASP A 169 -18.30 10.93 3.56
N ILE A 170 -17.06 10.53 3.84
CA ILE A 170 -15.85 11.05 3.20
C ILE A 170 -14.86 9.91 2.89
N ILE A 171 -14.20 10.00 1.74
CA ILE A 171 -13.03 9.18 1.38
C ILE A 171 -11.86 10.13 1.17
N ALA A 172 -10.89 10.13 2.08
CA ALA A 172 -9.68 10.95 1.99
C ALA A 172 -8.56 10.12 1.35
N GLY A 173 -8.25 10.39 0.07
CA GLY A 173 -7.09 9.78 -0.59
C GLY A 173 -5.79 10.27 0.03
N LEU A 174 -5.65 11.60 0.11
CA LEU A 174 -4.64 12.30 0.89
C LEU A 174 -5.15 13.72 1.14
N TRP A 175 -6.01 13.86 2.14
CA TRP A 175 -6.64 15.14 2.45
C TRP A 175 -5.67 16.08 3.15
N THR A 176 -5.35 17.20 2.49
CA THR A 176 -4.49 18.28 2.99
C THR A 176 -4.65 19.50 2.07
N ASP A 177 -4.03 20.60 2.43
CA ASP A 177 -4.10 21.87 1.70
C ASP A 177 -3.23 21.81 0.42
N LEU A 178 -3.87 21.36 -0.68
CA LEU A 178 -3.29 21.16 -2.01
C LEU A 178 -3.71 22.31 -2.94
N ASP A 179 -2.80 22.76 -3.79
CA ASP A 179 -3.03 23.86 -4.71
C ASP A 179 -2.67 23.46 -6.14
N ASN A 180 -3.70 23.26 -6.96
CA ASN A 180 -3.55 22.90 -8.37
C ASN A 180 -3.53 24.10 -9.33
N ARG A 181 -3.57 25.36 -8.84
CA ARG A 181 -3.57 26.57 -9.70
C ARG A 181 -2.29 26.74 -10.49
N LEU A 182 -1.15 26.37 -9.89
CA LEU A 182 0.18 26.58 -10.47
C LEU A 182 0.83 25.28 -10.94
N ARG A 183 0.46 24.13 -10.36
CA ARG A 183 1.13 22.85 -10.63
C ARG A 183 0.22 21.67 -10.35
N GLY A 184 0.33 20.67 -11.23
CA GLY A 184 -0.40 19.42 -11.13
C GLY A 184 -1.81 19.50 -11.66
N VAL A 185 -2.45 18.34 -11.74
CA VAL A 185 -3.81 18.21 -12.27
C VAL A 185 -4.59 17.27 -11.36
N VAL A 186 -5.84 17.65 -11.08
CA VAL A 186 -6.82 16.78 -10.45
C VAL A 186 -7.79 16.35 -11.55
N SER A 187 -7.92 15.05 -11.77
CA SER A 187 -8.71 14.50 -12.87
C SER A 187 -9.47 13.25 -12.46
N TYR A 188 -10.53 12.92 -13.18
CA TYR A 188 -11.31 11.71 -12.92
C TYR A 188 -11.95 11.11 -14.19
N HIS A 189 -12.21 9.80 -14.15
CA HIS A 189 -12.95 9.09 -15.21
C HIS A 189 -13.75 7.91 -14.65
N GLN A 190 -14.78 7.52 -15.39
CA GLN A 190 -15.63 6.36 -15.09
C GLN A 190 -15.60 5.35 -16.23
N TYR A 191 -15.52 4.08 -15.88
CA TYR A 191 -15.44 2.97 -16.81
C TYR A 191 -16.57 1.98 -16.53
N THR A 192 -17.29 1.57 -17.58
CA THR A 192 -18.25 0.45 -17.57
C THR A 192 -17.83 -0.66 -18.54
N SER A 193 -16.71 -0.51 -19.23
CA SER A 193 -16.15 -1.48 -20.17
C SER A 193 -14.63 -1.30 -20.33
N GLY A 194 -13.98 -2.22 -21.05
CA GLY A 194 -12.57 -2.15 -21.38
C GLY A 194 -11.61 -2.75 -20.35
N ASN A 195 -10.30 -2.67 -20.64
CA ASN A 195 -9.24 -3.32 -19.87
C ASN A 195 -9.15 -2.85 -18.40
N VAL A 196 -9.69 -1.67 -18.08
CA VAL A 196 -9.75 -1.14 -16.72
C VAL A 196 -10.59 -2.04 -15.81
N LEU A 197 -11.73 -2.56 -16.29
CA LEU A 197 -12.56 -3.50 -15.53
C LEU A 197 -11.86 -4.85 -15.35
N THR A 198 -11.15 -5.32 -16.37
CA THR A 198 -10.35 -6.55 -16.28
C THR A 198 -9.24 -6.44 -15.24
N ARG A 199 -8.55 -5.29 -15.19
CA ARG A 199 -7.54 -4.99 -14.17
C ARG A 199 -8.16 -4.92 -12.78
N ALA A 200 -9.24 -4.16 -12.60
CA ALA A 200 -9.97 -4.06 -11.34
C ALA A 200 -10.44 -5.43 -10.81
N THR A 201 -10.98 -6.25 -11.70
CA THR A 201 -11.38 -7.63 -11.38
C THR A 201 -10.19 -8.45 -10.89
N ARG A 202 -9.05 -8.39 -11.59
CA ARG A 202 -7.83 -9.10 -11.19
C ARG A 202 -7.30 -8.62 -9.84
N ASP A 203 -7.22 -7.32 -9.65
CA ASP A 203 -6.70 -6.70 -8.43
C ASP A 203 -7.54 -7.13 -7.22
N ILE A 204 -8.87 -7.01 -7.31
CA ILE A 204 -9.77 -7.41 -6.23
C ILE A 204 -9.69 -8.92 -5.97
N ASN A 205 -9.76 -9.79 -6.98
CA ASN A 205 -9.67 -11.24 -6.76
C ASN A 205 -8.30 -11.67 -6.21
N THR A 206 -7.24 -10.91 -6.49
CA THR A 206 -5.90 -11.16 -5.92
C THR A 206 -5.86 -10.80 -4.43
N HIS A 207 -6.45 -9.68 -4.06
CA HIS A 207 -6.41 -9.16 -2.68
C HIS A 207 -7.48 -9.78 -1.77
N PHE A 208 -8.56 -10.28 -2.34
CA PHE A 208 -9.69 -10.89 -1.64
C PHE A 208 -9.98 -12.30 -2.22
N PRO A 209 -9.09 -13.28 -2.04
CA PRO A 209 -9.13 -14.57 -2.76
C PRO A 209 -10.35 -15.45 -2.44
N ASN A 210 -11.07 -15.16 -1.35
CA ASN A 210 -12.31 -15.85 -0.98
C ASN A 210 -13.56 -15.21 -1.62
N LEU A 211 -13.39 -14.19 -2.47
CA LEU A 211 -14.46 -13.57 -3.22
C LEU A 211 -14.36 -13.98 -4.70
N TYR A 212 -15.50 -14.32 -5.30
CA TYR A 212 -15.62 -14.44 -6.75
C TYR A 212 -16.20 -13.13 -7.29
N PHE A 213 -15.31 -12.19 -7.60
CA PHE A 213 -15.68 -10.85 -8.02
C PHE A 213 -15.46 -10.63 -9.52
N THR A 214 -16.31 -9.79 -10.11
CA THR A 214 -16.14 -9.24 -11.46
C THR A 214 -16.60 -7.80 -11.43
N ALA A 215 -15.71 -6.88 -11.77
CA ALA A 215 -16.01 -5.45 -11.82
C ALA A 215 -16.95 -5.17 -12.99
N SER A 216 -18.03 -4.43 -12.73
CA SER A 216 -18.92 -3.87 -13.76
C SER A 216 -18.79 -2.35 -13.87
N TRP A 217 -18.17 -1.71 -12.88
CA TRP A 217 -17.95 -0.27 -12.88
C TRP A 217 -16.70 0.09 -12.09
N VAL A 218 -15.95 1.08 -12.60
CA VAL A 218 -14.74 1.63 -11.97
C VAL A 218 -14.76 3.14 -12.09
N PHE A 219 -14.54 3.86 -11.00
CA PHE A 219 -14.27 5.29 -10.98
C PHE A 219 -12.83 5.52 -10.55
N VAL A 220 -12.07 6.32 -11.28
CA VAL A 220 -10.69 6.68 -10.96
C VAL A 220 -10.64 8.18 -10.76
N ALA A 221 -10.22 8.66 -9.58
CA ALA A 221 -9.80 10.04 -9.36
C ALA A 221 -8.29 10.07 -9.10
N THR A 222 -7.61 11.02 -9.73
CA THR A 222 -6.15 11.17 -9.69
C THR A 222 -5.81 12.60 -9.32
N TRP A 223 -4.90 12.75 -8.35
CA TRP A 223 -4.16 13.98 -8.10
C TRP A 223 -2.76 13.69 -8.61
N ASN A 224 -2.36 14.32 -9.71
CA ASN A 224 -1.08 14.07 -10.35
C ASN A 224 -0.17 15.29 -10.21
N LYS A 225 0.97 15.13 -9.53
CA LYS A 225 1.99 16.15 -9.30
C LYS A 225 1.40 17.45 -8.72
N VAL A 226 0.39 17.34 -7.87
CA VAL A 226 -0.23 18.52 -7.25
C VAL A 226 0.69 19.04 -6.16
N ALA A 227 0.89 20.36 -6.10
CA ALA A 227 1.69 21.00 -5.06
C ALA A 227 0.84 21.29 -3.81
N TYR A 228 1.47 21.53 -2.66
CA TYR A 228 0.78 22.10 -1.51
C TYR A 228 0.62 23.62 -1.65
N TYR A 229 -0.40 24.18 -1.01
CA TYR A 229 -0.54 25.63 -0.90
C TYR A 229 0.75 26.26 -0.34
N ALA A 230 1.17 27.39 -0.93
CA ALA A 230 2.41 28.09 -0.63
C ALA A 230 3.73 27.28 -0.76
N LEU A 231 3.70 26.01 -1.16
CA LEU A 231 4.89 25.16 -1.37
C LEU A 231 4.94 24.69 -2.83
N THR A 232 4.98 25.65 -3.74
CA THR A 232 4.71 25.40 -5.17
C THR A 232 5.66 24.39 -5.81
N SER A 233 6.91 24.25 -5.35
CA SER A 233 7.89 23.30 -5.91
C SER A 233 7.63 21.83 -5.56
N THR A 234 6.66 21.54 -4.69
CA THR A 234 6.32 20.18 -4.29
C THR A 234 5.52 19.44 -5.37
N GLU A 235 5.68 18.12 -5.40
CA GLU A 235 4.90 17.24 -6.28
C GLU A 235 4.36 16.07 -5.44
N THR A 236 3.04 15.93 -5.43
CA THR A 236 2.36 14.82 -4.77
C THR A 236 1.39 14.15 -5.72
N SER A 237 1.55 12.83 -5.89
CA SER A 237 0.74 12.01 -6.79
C SER A 237 0.07 10.84 -6.07
N PHE A 238 -1.25 10.73 -6.21
CA PHE A 238 -2.03 9.61 -5.67
C PHE A 238 -3.35 9.42 -6.43
N GLN A 239 -4.00 8.27 -6.23
CA GLN A 239 -5.30 7.94 -6.78
C GLN A 239 -6.24 7.37 -5.73
N VAL A 240 -7.54 7.64 -5.91
CA VAL A 240 -8.64 6.92 -5.27
C VAL A 240 -9.46 6.23 -6.37
N ILE A 241 -9.62 4.91 -6.25
CA ILE A 241 -10.34 4.09 -7.21
C ILE A 241 -11.53 3.44 -6.51
N LEU A 242 -12.74 3.72 -6.98
CA LEU A 242 -13.95 3.04 -6.54
C LEU A 242 -14.26 1.94 -7.54
N ILE A 243 -14.48 0.72 -7.04
CA ILE A 243 -14.73 -0.45 -7.89
C ILE A 243 -16.04 -1.09 -7.40
N SER A 244 -16.99 -1.31 -8.30
CA SER A 244 -18.22 -2.03 -7.96
C SER A 244 -18.54 -3.14 -8.96
N GLY A 245 -19.28 -4.12 -8.48
CA GLY A 245 -19.71 -5.29 -9.25
C GLY A 245 -20.70 -6.12 -8.47
N ARG A 246 -21.90 -6.33 -9.03
CA ARG A 246 -23.04 -6.93 -8.32
C ARG A 246 -23.33 -6.17 -7.03
N ASN A 247 -23.16 -6.82 -5.88
CA ASN A 247 -23.40 -6.26 -4.54
C ASN A 247 -22.10 -5.94 -3.78
N PHE A 248 -20.95 -5.94 -4.46
CA PHE A 248 -19.66 -5.63 -3.85
C PHE A 248 -19.17 -4.25 -4.26
N SER A 249 -18.54 -3.57 -3.30
CA SER A 249 -17.92 -2.28 -3.48
C SER A 249 -16.56 -2.27 -2.80
N PHE A 250 -15.56 -1.71 -3.48
CA PHE A 250 -14.21 -1.59 -2.98
C PHE A 250 -13.65 -0.19 -3.21
N ILE A 251 -12.72 0.19 -2.35
CA ILE A 251 -11.87 1.37 -2.51
C ILE A 251 -10.45 0.87 -2.65
N LEU A 252 -9.75 1.29 -3.70
CA LEU A 252 -8.29 1.25 -3.74
C LEU A 252 -7.74 2.67 -3.59
N MET A 253 -6.65 2.81 -2.85
CA MET A 253 -5.85 4.03 -2.81
C MET A 253 -4.44 3.66 -3.28
N ASN A 254 -3.95 4.37 -4.30
CA ASN A 254 -2.60 4.18 -4.82
C ASN A 254 -1.77 5.43 -4.57
N TYR A 255 -0.59 5.25 -4.00
CA TYR A 255 0.33 6.32 -3.67
C TYR A 255 1.58 6.25 -4.55
N GLY A 256 1.85 7.35 -5.26
CA GLY A 256 3.06 7.55 -6.05
C GLY A 256 4.12 8.27 -5.23
N ASP A 257 4.89 9.14 -5.86
CA ASP A 257 5.75 10.04 -5.11
C ASP A 257 4.92 11.11 -4.40
N ILE A 258 5.18 11.30 -3.11
CA ILE A 258 4.48 12.24 -2.22
C ILE A 258 5.54 13.08 -1.55
N ALA A 259 5.51 14.39 -1.80
CA ALA A 259 6.37 15.33 -1.11
C ALA A 259 6.00 15.41 0.38
N VAL A 260 6.99 15.62 1.24
CA VAL A 260 6.72 15.88 2.66
C VAL A 260 6.17 17.30 2.84
N THR A 261 5.39 17.51 3.90
CA THR A 261 4.79 18.81 4.22
C THR A 261 4.68 19.04 5.72
N GLY A 262 4.60 20.31 6.14
CA GLY A 262 4.21 20.69 7.49
C GLY A 262 2.70 20.81 7.68
N HIS A 263 1.90 20.70 6.61
CA HIS A 263 0.44 20.80 6.67
C HIS A 263 -0.16 19.60 7.42
N PRO A 264 -1.32 19.76 8.07
CA PRO A 264 -2.10 18.63 8.55
C PRO A 264 -2.51 17.74 7.37
N VAL A 265 -2.47 16.42 7.57
CA VAL A 265 -2.78 15.43 6.53
C VAL A 265 -3.69 14.35 7.11
N GLN A 266 -4.58 13.79 6.30
CA GLN A 266 -5.41 12.64 6.67
C GLN A 266 -5.63 11.76 5.44
N ALA A 267 -5.50 10.44 5.59
CA ALA A 267 -5.89 9.48 4.56
C ALA A 267 -6.66 8.31 5.15
N GLY A 268 -7.56 7.74 4.36
CA GLY A 268 -8.52 6.71 4.76
C GLY A 268 -9.96 7.15 4.50
N TYR A 269 -10.89 6.75 5.36
CA TYR A 269 -12.31 7.09 5.19
C TYR A 269 -13.01 7.22 6.54
N ASP A 270 -14.13 7.93 6.56
CA ASP A 270 -14.99 8.07 7.71
C ASP A 270 -16.45 8.20 7.24
N THR A 271 -17.36 7.53 7.95
CA THR A 271 -18.79 7.57 7.64
C THR A 271 -19.53 8.50 8.58
N ILE A 272 -20.79 8.78 8.26
CA ILE A 272 -21.73 9.49 9.12
C ILE A 272 -21.74 8.85 10.51
N ASN A 273 -21.55 9.69 11.53
CA ASN A 273 -21.40 9.32 12.94
C ASN A 273 -20.26 8.33 13.22
N SER A 274 -19.28 8.26 12.31
CA SER A 274 -18.13 7.35 12.36
C SER A 274 -18.50 5.89 12.65
N THR A 275 -19.64 5.44 12.12
CA THR A 275 -20.07 4.04 12.27
C THR A 275 -19.06 3.06 11.68
N HIS A 276 -18.32 3.51 10.66
CA HIS A 276 -17.16 2.83 10.09
C HIS A 276 -16.13 3.90 9.74
N TYR A 277 -14.86 3.66 10.08
CA TYR A 277 -13.78 4.55 9.70
C TYR A 277 -12.46 3.77 9.61
N PHE A 278 -11.51 4.33 8.89
CA PHE A 278 -10.14 3.83 8.84
C PHE A 278 -9.17 5.00 8.67
N VAL A 279 -8.08 4.98 9.44
CA VAL A 279 -6.94 5.89 9.26
C VAL A 279 -5.78 5.08 8.73
N ILE A 280 -5.22 5.49 7.59
CA ILE A 280 -4.01 4.84 7.08
C ILE A 280 -2.85 5.14 8.05
N PRO A 281 -2.16 4.11 8.60
CA PRO A 281 -1.06 4.32 9.53
C PRO A 281 0.03 5.22 8.93
N GLY A 282 0.43 6.25 9.68
CA GLY A 282 1.45 7.22 9.26
C GLY A 282 0.95 8.29 8.29
N SER A 283 -0.34 8.32 7.94
CA SER A 283 -0.92 9.32 7.05
C SER A 283 -1.39 10.61 7.75
N ASN A 284 -1.24 10.69 9.08
CA ASN A 284 -1.67 11.84 9.89
C ASN A 284 -0.52 12.78 10.27
N ASN A 285 0.67 12.58 9.69
CA ASN A 285 1.85 13.42 9.91
C ASN A 285 2.53 13.70 8.56
N GLY A 286 2.50 14.96 8.13
CA GLY A 286 3.07 15.40 6.86
C GLY A 286 4.58 15.15 6.70
N SER A 287 5.31 14.91 7.80
CA SER A 287 6.73 14.55 7.74
C SER A 287 6.98 13.07 7.39
N SER A 288 5.98 12.21 7.52
CA SER A 288 6.09 10.76 7.26
C SER A 288 5.25 10.25 6.08
N ILE A 289 4.41 11.09 5.48
CA ILE A 289 3.48 10.69 4.39
C ILE A 289 4.18 10.21 3.12
N SER A 290 5.46 10.57 2.92
CA SER A 290 6.26 10.03 1.82
C SER A 290 6.41 8.51 1.89
N ASN A 291 6.27 7.90 3.07
CA ASN A 291 6.29 6.45 3.25
C ASN A 291 5.03 5.75 2.72
N LEU A 292 3.95 6.48 2.41
CA LEU A 292 2.72 5.88 1.87
C LEU A 292 2.98 5.15 0.53
N ARG A 293 3.95 5.61 -0.26
CA ARG A 293 4.41 4.93 -1.49
C ARG A 293 4.94 3.51 -1.26
N ASN A 294 5.33 3.20 -0.04
CA ASN A 294 5.89 1.90 0.38
C ASN A 294 4.96 1.13 1.32
N SER A 295 3.93 1.77 1.88
CA SER A 295 2.99 1.13 2.80
C SER A 295 1.88 0.39 2.06
N SER A 296 1.28 -0.62 2.68
CA SER A 296 0.19 -1.40 2.09
C SER A 296 -0.53 -2.26 3.12
N ASN A 297 -1.81 -2.57 2.89
CA ASN A 297 -2.55 -3.65 3.56
C ASN A 297 -2.78 -4.89 2.67
N VAL A 298 -2.29 -4.88 1.43
CA VAL A 298 -2.46 -5.95 0.44
C VAL A 298 -1.15 -6.46 -0.14
N ASN A 299 -0.03 -6.12 0.51
CA ASN A 299 1.33 -6.51 0.09
C ASN A 299 1.69 -6.05 -1.33
N VAL A 300 1.18 -4.89 -1.75
CA VAL A 300 1.57 -4.19 -2.97
C VAL A 300 2.02 -2.79 -2.55
N PRO A 301 3.33 -2.47 -2.60
CA PRO A 301 3.84 -1.17 -2.15
C PRO A 301 3.05 0.00 -2.75
N GLY A 302 2.57 0.90 -1.89
CA GLY A 302 1.78 2.05 -2.30
C GLY A 302 0.29 1.78 -2.46
N ARG A 303 -0.19 0.54 -2.28
CA ARG A 303 -1.60 0.17 -2.43
C ARG A 303 -2.28 -0.09 -1.10
N TRP A 304 -3.41 0.55 -0.90
CA TRP A 304 -4.38 0.21 0.12
C TRP A 304 -5.68 -0.24 -0.54
N ALA A 305 -6.30 -1.31 -0.03
CA ALA A 305 -7.56 -1.85 -0.55
C ALA A 305 -8.56 -2.10 0.58
N PHE A 306 -9.79 -1.67 0.39
CA PHE A 306 -10.86 -1.81 1.38
C PHE A 306 -12.11 -2.36 0.71
N ARG A 307 -12.75 -3.34 1.34
CA ARG A 307 -14.11 -3.76 1.00
C ARG A 307 -15.10 -2.92 1.81
N VAL A 308 -16.05 -2.29 1.13
CA VAL A 308 -16.91 -1.24 1.71
C VAL A 308 -18.41 -1.45 1.44
N ASP A 309 -18.81 -2.63 0.98
CA ASP A 309 -20.24 -2.98 0.79
C ASP A 309 -20.99 -3.37 2.07
N GLY A 310 -20.30 -3.62 3.18
CA GLY A 310 -20.91 -4.12 4.42
C GLY A 310 -21.72 -3.04 5.18
N GLY A 311 -22.95 -3.36 5.58
CA GLY A 311 -23.75 -2.51 6.48
C GLY A 311 -23.46 -2.76 7.97
N SER A 312 -24.04 -1.96 8.85
CA SER A 312 -23.84 -1.88 10.32
C SER A 312 -23.96 -3.19 11.12
N ASN A 313 -24.33 -4.31 10.49
CA ASN A 313 -24.45 -5.64 11.10
C ASN A 313 -23.42 -6.67 10.59
N SER A 314 -22.51 -6.27 9.70
CA SER A 314 -21.38 -7.10 9.26
C SER A 314 -20.10 -6.53 9.85
N ASN A 315 -19.64 -7.16 10.94
CA ASN A 315 -18.33 -7.00 11.59
C ASN A 315 -18.24 -5.94 12.73
N LYS A 316 -18.99 -6.17 13.81
CA LYS A 316 -18.46 -5.92 15.17
C LYS A 316 -17.47 -7.02 15.64
N GLY A 317 -17.06 -7.91 14.74
CA GLY A 317 -16.00 -8.90 14.97
C GLY A 317 -15.29 -9.20 13.66
N ASN A 318 -13.95 -9.24 13.70
CA ASN A 318 -13.05 -9.74 12.66
C ASN A 318 -12.78 -8.86 11.41
N LEU A 319 -12.46 -7.59 11.62
CA LEU A 319 -11.38 -6.95 10.86
C LEU A 319 -10.20 -6.60 11.78
N THR A 320 -9.84 -7.51 12.69
CA THR A 320 -8.43 -7.68 13.08
C THR A 320 -7.72 -8.38 11.94
N THR A 321 -7.60 -7.72 10.79
CA THR A 321 -6.47 -7.97 9.90
C THR A 321 -5.26 -7.47 10.66
N HIS A 322 -4.38 -8.40 11.08
CA HIS A 322 -3.10 -8.07 11.67
C HIS A 322 -2.43 -6.96 10.85
N TYR A 323 -2.26 -5.81 11.50
CA TYR A 323 -1.55 -4.67 10.93
C TYR A 323 -0.11 -5.12 10.71
N HIS A 324 0.26 -5.53 9.50
CA HIS A 324 1.66 -5.65 9.12
C HIS A 324 2.19 -4.24 8.85
N GLN A 325 2.59 -3.58 9.94
CA GLN A 325 3.29 -2.30 9.90
C GLN A 325 4.74 -2.56 9.45
N PHE A 326 5.05 -2.28 8.19
CA PHE A 326 6.43 -1.94 7.79
C PHE A 326 6.64 -0.46 8.08
N VAL A 327 6.86 -0.11 9.35
CA VAL A 327 7.38 1.21 9.71
C VAL A 327 8.64 0.98 10.55
N HIS A 328 9.79 1.23 9.92
CA HIS A 328 11.01 1.55 10.64
C HIS A 328 10.77 2.87 11.41
N HIS A 329 10.35 2.77 12.68
CA HIS A 329 10.97 3.49 13.80
C HIS A 329 10.21 3.25 15.12
N HIS A 330 10.97 2.69 16.07
CA HIS A 330 10.91 2.83 17.53
C HIS A 330 9.65 2.38 18.31
N ASN A 331 9.85 1.26 19.01
CA ASN A 331 9.23 0.77 20.26
C ASN A 331 7.78 0.21 20.27
N VAL A 332 7.67 -0.96 20.94
CA VAL A 332 6.48 -1.72 21.44
C VAL A 332 5.80 -2.64 20.39
N LEU A 333 6.20 -3.92 20.26
CA LEU A 333 5.74 -5.15 20.97
C LEU A 333 4.38 -5.71 20.50
N TYR A 334 4.37 -6.79 19.68
CA TYR A 334 3.73 -8.11 19.91
C TYR A 334 4.33 -9.15 18.92
N PRO A 335 4.27 -10.47 19.19
CA PRO A 335 5.02 -11.50 18.45
C PRO A 335 4.18 -12.06 17.29
N GLU A 336 4.57 -11.84 16.03
CA GLU A 336 3.87 -12.47 14.90
C GLU A 336 4.84 -13.03 13.84
N MET A 337 4.44 -14.20 13.33
CA MET A 337 5.06 -14.95 12.23
C MET A 337 5.20 -14.09 10.98
N ILE A 338 6.42 -13.98 10.44
CA ILE A 338 6.69 -13.28 9.18
C ILE A 338 6.84 -14.30 8.05
N LEU A 339 5.81 -14.42 7.20
CA LEU A 339 5.87 -15.19 5.95
C LEU A 339 6.67 -14.42 4.90
N LEU A 340 7.95 -14.77 4.74
CA LEU A 340 8.75 -14.36 3.57
C LEU A 340 8.72 -15.47 2.52
N ARG A 341 8.91 -15.13 1.23
CA ARG A 341 8.97 -16.06 0.09
C ARG A 341 10.36 -15.92 -0.54
N TRP A 342 11.23 -16.94 -0.47
CA TRP A 342 12.62 -16.91 -0.92
C TRP A 342 13.08 -18.05 -1.86
N PRO A 343 13.19 -17.88 -3.19
CA PRO A 343 13.58 -18.96 -4.12
C PRO A 343 14.95 -19.62 -3.83
N ARG A 344 15.06 -20.94 -4.09
CA ARG A 344 16.27 -21.75 -4.02
C ARG A 344 17.16 -21.48 -5.23
N GLU A 345 18.40 -21.08 -5.00
CA GLU A 345 19.43 -21.14 -6.03
C GLU A 345 19.94 -22.59 -6.16
N LEU A 346 19.77 -23.16 -7.35
CA LEU A 346 20.39 -24.42 -7.77
C LEU A 346 21.86 -24.16 -8.12
N ASN A 347 22.74 -24.10 -7.11
CA ASN A 347 24.17 -24.22 -7.35
C ASN A 347 24.57 -25.70 -7.36
N ALA A 348 24.47 -26.31 -8.54
CA ALA A 348 25.08 -27.59 -8.86
C ALA A 348 25.98 -27.44 -10.08
N GLN A 349 27.10 -26.71 -9.95
CA GLN A 349 28.24 -26.95 -10.82
C GLN A 349 29.07 -28.10 -10.24
N LYS A 350 28.75 -29.32 -10.68
CA LYS A 350 29.69 -30.44 -10.63
C LYS A 350 30.82 -30.13 -11.64
N ASN A 351 31.99 -29.75 -11.13
CA ASN A 351 33.22 -29.93 -11.89
C ASN A 351 33.50 -31.44 -12.01
N LYS A 352 33.16 -32.00 -13.17
CA LYS A 352 33.81 -33.18 -13.74
C LYS A 352 34.10 -32.87 -15.20
N THR A 353 35.35 -32.59 -15.50
CA THR A 353 35.93 -32.82 -16.82
C THR A 353 37.11 -33.77 -16.65
N ASN A 354 37.16 -34.69 -17.61
CA ASN A 354 38.04 -35.85 -17.74
C ASN A 354 39.52 -35.57 -17.55
#